data_AF-A0A7J4BW40-F1
#
_entry.id   AF-A0A7J4BW40-F1
#
_cell.length_a   1.000
_cell.length_b   1.000
_cell.length_c   1.000
_cell.angle_alpha   90.00
_cell.angle_beta   90.00
_cell.angle_gamma   90.00
#
_symmetry.space_group_name_H-M   'P 1'
#
loop_
_entity.id
_entity.type
_entity.pdbx_description
1 polymer ?
#
loop_
_entity_poly.entity_id
_entity_poly.type
_entity_poly.pdbx_seq_one_letter_code
_entity_poly.pdbx_strand_id
1 'polypeptide(L)' 'AEKLYRVVCEEYEEEPRSHTTFWKHLKRLEDLELIESHISSRSEGRGRTQHISMPAALPGAVEKRLESALKGK' A
#
# COMPACT_ATOMS: atom_id res chain seq x y z
N ALA A 1 4.10 5.85 0.57
CA ALA A 1 3.32 4.73 0.01
C ALA A 1 3.31 4.76 -1.52
N GLU A 2 2.60 5.70 -2.17
CA GLU A 2 2.44 5.71 -3.64
C GLU A 2 3.77 5.69 -4.43
N LYS A 3 4.80 6.41 -3.96
CA LYS A 3 6.12 6.38 -4.61
C LYS A 3 6.72 4.98 -4.69
N LEU A 4 6.63 4.20 -3.60
CA LEU A 4 7.12 2.81 -3.57
C LEU A 4 6.26 1.92 -4.48
N TYR A 5 4.95 2.13 -4.50
CA TYR A 5 4.05 1.42 -5.42
C TYR A 5 4.47 1.60 -6.89
N ARG A 6 4.86 2.82 -7.30
CA ARG A 6 5.33 3.08 -8.66
C ARG A 6 6.63 2.35 -8.99
N VAL A 7 7.57 2.29 -8.03
CA VAL A 7 8.83 1.54 -8.19
C VAL A 7 8.55 0.04 -8.39
N VAL A 8 7.61 -0.52 -7.62
CA VAL A 8 7.21 -1.93 -7.78
C VAL A 8 6.51 -2.16 -9.13
N CYS A 9 5.67 -1.24 -9.58
CA CYS A 9 5.07 -1.34 -10.92
C CYS A 9 6.15 -1.38 -12.01
N GLU A 10 7.17 -0.52 -11.92
CA GLU A 10 8.30 -0.49 -12.85
C GLU A 10 9.09 -1.81 -12.86
N GLU A 11 9.37 -2.38 -11.68
CA GLU A 11 10.06 -3.68 -11.55
C GLU A 11 9.33 -4.82 -12.26
N TYR A 12 8.00 -4.78 -12.28
CA TYR A 12 7.15 -5.79 -12.91
C TYR A 12 6.70 -5.39 -14.33
N GLU A 13 7.29 -4.35 -14.93
CA GLU A 13 6.94 -3.84 -16.28
C GLU A 13 5.45 -3.45 -16.42
N GLU A 14 4.80 -3.04 -15.33
CA GLU A 14 3.40 -2.66 -15.26
C GLU A 14 3.20 -1.15 -15.21
N GLU A 15 2.17 -0.62 -15.88
CA GLU A 15 1.86 0.80 -15.82
C GLU A 15 1.15 1.16 -14.50
N PRO A 16 1.67 2.11 -13.70
CA PRO A 16 1.09 2.46 -12.42
C PRO A 16 -0.29 3.10 -12.59
N ARG A 17 -1.23 2.73 -11.73
CA ARG A 17 -2.57 3.33 -11.71
C ARG A 17 -2.52 4.78 -11.20
N SER A 18 -3.55 5.57 -11.55
CA SER A 18 -3.67 6.97 -11.13
C SER A 18 -3.72 7.14 -9.61
N HIS A 19 -3.35 8.33 -9.12
CA HIS A 19 -3.30 8.66 -7.69
C HIS A 19 -4.59 8.26 -6.94
N THR A 20 -5.76 8.64 -7.47
CA THR A 20 -7.05 8.31 -6.84
C THR A 20 -7.37 6.83 -6.90
N THR A 21 -6.92 6.11 -7.92
CA THR A 21 -7.11 4.65 -8.04
C THR A 21 -6.23 3.90 -7.06
N PHE A 22 -4.97 4.33 -6.89
CA PHE A 22 -4.07 3.80 -5.87
C PHE A 22 -4.72 3.87 -4.47
N TRP A 23 -5.26 5.03 -4.09
CA TRP A 23 -5.93 5.18 -2.80
C TRP A 23 -7.23 4.38 -2.68
N LYS A 24 -7.99 4.19 -3.77
CA LYS A 24 -9.15 3.27 -3.76
C LYS A 24 -8.73 1.84 -3.45
N HIS A 25 -7.61 1.37 -4.03
CA HIS A 25 -7.09 0.04 -3.72
C HIS A 25 -6.62 -0.06 -2.26
N LEU A 26 -5.91 0.96 -1.76
CA LEU A 26 -5.49 0.98 -0.37
C LEU A 26 -6.69 0.96 0.59
N LYS A 27 -7.74 1.74 0.28
CA LYS A 27 -8.98 1.75 1.06
C LYS A 27 -9.65 0.37 1.07
N ARG A 28 -9.68 -0.31 -0.07
CA ARG A 28 -10.19 -1.68 -0.15
C ARG A 28 -9.38 -2.67 0.70
N LEU A 29 -8.06 -2.51 0.80
CA LEU A 29 -7.24 -3.36 1.68
C LEU A 29 -7.54 -3.12 3.15
N GLU A 30 -7.83 -1.87 3.53
CA GLU A 30 -8.27 -1.51 4.87
C GLU A 30 -9.66 -2.10 5.18
N ASP A 31 -10.60 -2.02 4.24
CA ASP A 31 -11.95 -2.59 4.40
C ASP A 31 -11.94 -4.14 4.49
N LEU A 32 -10.87 -4.78 4.01
CA LEU A 32 -10.63 -6.22 4.16
C LEU A 32 -9.83 -6.56 5.43
N GLU A 33 -9.58 -5.57 6.30
CA GLU A 33 -8.82 -5.70 7.55
C GLU A 33 -7.37 -6.22 7.34
N LEU A 34 -6.83 -6.07 6.14
CA LEU A 34 -5.45 -6.48 5.82
C LEU A 34 -4.44 -5.42 6.27
N ILE A 35 -4.85 -4.15 6.26
CA ILE A 35 -4.04 -3.02 6.73
C ILE A 35 -4.90 -2.13 7.63
N GLU A 36 -4.24 -1.32 8.43
CA GLU A 36 -4.85 -0.21 9.13
C GLU A 36 -4.31 1.10 8.57
N SER A 37 -5.16 2.12 8.45
CA SER A 37 -4.70 3.46 8.12
C SER A 37 -5.32 4.50 9.04
N HIS A 38 -4.51 5.47 9.46
CA HIS A 38 -5.00 6.60 10.25
C HIS A 38 -4.33 7.89 9.82
N ILE A 39 -5.07 8.99 9.92
CA ILE A 39 -4.59 10.31 9.55
C ILE A 39 -4.12 11.01 10.81
N SER A 40 -2.85 11.37 10.85
CA SER A 40 -2.33 12.28 11.85
C SER A 40 -2.32 13.71 11.28
N SER A 41 -2.92 14.63 12.03
CA SER A 41 -2.73 16.06 11.84
C SER A 41 -1.70 16.53 12.84
N ARG A 42 -0.63 17.17 12.37
CA ARG A 42 0.30 17.87 13.27
C ARG A 42 -0.39 19.14 13.80
N SER A 43 -0.34 19.37 15.11
CA SER A 43 -0.92 20.56 15.76
C SER A 43 -0.22 21.87 15.37
N GLU A 44 1.06 21.81 15.01
CA GLU A 44 1.83 22.95 14.49
C GLU A 44 2.35 22.66 13.08
N GLY A 45 1.72 23.28 12.08
CA GLY A 45 2.14 23.23 10.67
C GLY A 45 1.09 22.67 9.71
N ARG A 46 1.17 23.07 8.44
CA ARG A 46 0.27 22.61 7.36
C ARG A 46 0.71 21.22 6.90
N GLY A 47 -0.12 20.20 7.14
CA GLY A 47 0.04 18.88 6.54
C GLY A 47 -0.80 17.79 7.22
N ARG A 48 -1.50 16.99 6.41
CA ARG A 48 -2.09 15.72 6.84
C ARG A 48 -1.12 14.61 6.46
N THR A 49 -0.73 13.76 7.41
CA THR A 49 0.07 12.57 7.13
C THR A 49 -0.79 11.35 7.35
N GLN A 50 -0.80 10.44 6.37
CA GLN A 50 -1.47 9.15 6.52
C GLN A 50 -0.44 8.11 6.95
N HIS A 51 -0.69 7.53 8.12
CA HIS A 51 0.03 6.37 8.62
C HIS A 51 -0.67 5.12 8.13
N ILE A 52 0.13 4.13 7.72
CA ILE A 52 -0.35 2.85 7.21
C ILE A 52 0.43 1.76 7.96
N SER A 53 -0.28 0.81 8.53
CA SER A 53 0.27 -0.32 9.28
C SER A 53 -0.36 -1.63 8.82
N MET A 54 0.33 -2.75 9.05
CA MET A 54 -0.17 -4.10 8.75
C MET A 54 -0.01 -4.97 10.00
N PRO A 55 -0.94 -4.90 10.96
CA PRO A 55 -0.84 -5.67 12.20
C PRO A 55 -1.23 -7.15 12.02
N ALA A 56 -2.07 -7.45 11.03
CA ALA A 56 -2.60 -8.79 10.80
C ALA A 56 -1.56 -9.80 10.28
N ALA A 57 -0.44 -9.34 9.70
CA ALA A 57 0.57 -10.21 9.13
C ALA A 57 1.96 -9.57 9.10
N LEU A 58 3.01 -10.41 9.11
CA LEU A 58 4.38 -9.96 8.92
C LEU A 58 4.62 -9.59 7.44
N PRO A 59 5.20 -8.40 7.13
CA PRO A 59 5.46 -7.96 5.76
C PRO A 59 6.18 -9.01 4.90
N GLY A 60 7.29 -9.57 5.38
CA GLY A 60 8.06 -10.55 4.63
C GLY A 60 7.34 -11.89 4.38
N ALA A 61 6.34 -12.24 5.19
CA ALA A 61 5.54 -13.45 4.96
C ALA A 61 4.51 -13.22 3.84
N VAL A 62 3.93 -12.03 3.79
CA VAL A 62 3.00 -11.61 2.73
C VAL A 62 3.76 -11.47 1.40
N GLU A 63 4.91 -10.81 1.41
CA GLU A 63 5.80 -10.64 0.26
C GLU A 63 6.13 -11.98 -0.42
N LYS A 64 6.67 -12.96 0.33
CA LYS A 64 7.00 -14.29 -0.22
C LYS A 64 5.81 -15.00 -0.86
N ARG A 65 4.62 -14.89 -0.25
CA ARG A 65 3.39 -15.46 -0.79
C ARG A 65 2.95 -14.76 -2.07
N LEU A 66 3.03 -13.42 -2.11
CA LEU A 66 2.67 -12.63 -3.29
C LEU A 66 3.61 -12.92 -4.46
N GLU A 67 4.93 -12.92 -4.23
CA GLU A 67 5.89 -13.25 -5.29
C GLU A 67 5.64 -14.64 -5.88
N SER A 68 5.35 -15.62 -5.04
CA SER A 68 5.05 -16.98 -5.49
C SER A 68 3.77 -17.02 -6.33
N ALA A 69 2.74 -16.26 -5.95
CA ALA A 69 1.49 -16.18 -6.68
C ALA A 69 1.61 -15.43 -8.02
N LEU A 70 2.48 -14.42 -8.08
CA LEU A 70 2.73 -13.62 -9.30
C LEU A 70 3.60 -14.37 -10.31
N LYS A 71 4.62 -15.12 -9.86
CA LYS A 71 5.48 -15.97 -10.71
C LYS A 71 4.75 -17.20 -11.28
N GLY A 72 3.60 -17.56 -10.71
CA GLY A 72 2.75 -18.65 -11.17
C GLY A 72 1.78 -18.28 -12.29
N LYS A 73 1.77 -17.01 -12.71
CA LYS A 73 1.16 -16.57 -13.98
C LYS A 73 2.15 -16.72 -15.11
#